data_AF-A0A1I5DA65-F1
#
_entry.id   AF-A0A1I5DA65-F1
#
_cell.length_a   1.000
_cell.length_b   1.000
_cell.length_c   1.000
_cell.angle_alpha   90.00
_cell.angle_beta   90.00
_cell.angle_gamma   90.00
#
_symmetry.space_group_name_H-M   'P 1'
#
loop_
_entity.id
_entity.type
_entity.pdbx_description
1 polymer ?
#
loop_
_entity_poly.entity_id
_entity_poly.type
_entity_poly.pdbx_seq_one_letter_code
_entity_poly.pdbx_strand_id
1 'polypeptide(L)'
;MRAVFSAWFTASLLAVMALLALKALAPTTGQGEPVDEYAQVLRVHLPWLLFCVLMAVAAGSYVREWANGLGRVVAALPVPVLGSFVAASLGIPFSDTAVGVVLHLIEASLGVVLGLALSKTLSQRWAAETVTTRERGTWRKNR
;
A
#
# COMPACT_ATOMS: atom_id res chain seq x y z
N MET A 1 -8.54 -5.98 18.74
CA MET A 1 -7.20 -5.37 18.95
C MET A 1 -6.07 -6.13 18.25
N ARG A 2 -5.89 -7.45 18.44
CA ARG A 2 -4.80 -8.22 17.76
C ARG A 2 -4.74 -7.99 16.24
N ALA A 3 -5.87 -8.03 15.54
CA ALA A 3 -5.92 -7.81 14.08
C ALA A 3 -5.43 -6.42 13.64
N VAL A 4 -5.69 -5.37 14.43
CA VAL A 4 -5.22 -4.00 14.13
C VAL A 4 -3.71 -3.91 14.32
N PHE A 5 -3.18 -4.50 15.40
CA PHE A 5 -1.73 -4.54 15.62
C PHE A 5 -1.02 -5.34 14.52
N SER A 6 -1.59 -6.46 14.06
CA SER A 6 -1.03 -7.22 12.92
C SER A 6 -1.10 -6.43 11.61
N ALA A 7 -2.20 -5.70 11.36
CA ALA A 7 -2.33 -4.80 10.22
C ALA A 7 -1.26 -3.71 10.23
N TRP A 8 -1.05 -3.06 11.38
CA TRP A 8 -0.04 -2.03 11.54
C TRP A 8 1.37 -2.59 11.39
N PHE A 9 1.68 -3.71 12.03
CA PHE A 9 3.00 -4.33 11.92
C PHE A 9 3.35 -4.69 10.46
N THR A 10 2.42 -5.32 9.74
CA THR A 10 2.64 -5.68 8.32
C THR A 10 2.75 -4.45 7.42
N ALA A 11 1.90 -3.45 7.62
CA ALA A 11 2.00 -2.19 6.90
C ALA A 11 3.33 -1.47 7.20
N SER A 12 3.79 -1.46 8.45
CA SER A 12 5.09 -0.87 8.83
C SER A 12 6.26 -1.59 8.17
N LEU A 13 6.21 -2.92 8.08
CA LEU A 13 7.23 -3.70 7.39
C LEU A 13 7.28 -3.35 5.89
N LEU A 14 6.12 -3.21 5.26
CA LEU A 14 6.01 -2.72 3.88
C LEU A 14 6.50 -1.28 3.74
N ALA A 15 6.28 -0.41 4.74
CA ALA A 15 6.78 0.96 4.74
C ALA A 15 8.30 1.01 4.81
N VAL A 16 8.94 0.16 5.63
CA VAL A 16 10.41 0.05 5.66
C VAL A 16 10.94 -0.38 4.30
N MET A 17 10.32 -1.39 3.68
CA MET A 17 10.70 -1.83 2.33
C MET A 17 10.51 -0.74 1.28
N ALA A 18 9.45 0.05 1.39
CA ALA A 18 9.19 1.19 0.52
C ALA A 18 10.28 2.25 0.62
N LEU A 19 10.66 2.62 1.84
CA LEU A 19 11.71 3.61 2.10
C LEU A 19 13.07 3.12 1.61
N LEU A 20 13.39 1.84 1.80
CA LEU A 20 14.61 1.24 1.27
C LEU A 20 14.62 1.24 -0.26
N ALA A 21 13.50 0.90 -0.89
CA ALA A 21 13.35 0.95 -2.35
C ALA A 21 13.50 2.38 -2.86
N LEU A 22 12.81 3.36 -2.26
CA LEU A 22 12.94 4.78 -2.62
C LEU A 22 14.38 5.26 -2.50
N LYS A 23 15.08 4.88 -1.42
CA LYS A 23 16.49 5.24 -1.23
C LYS A 23 17.42 4.59 -2.27
N ALA A 24 17.15 3.35 -2.67
CA ALA A 24 17.93 2.63 -3.67
C ALA A 24 17.66 3.11 -5.11
N LEU A 25 16.43 3.52 -5.40
CA LEU A 25 15.99 4.02 -6.71
C LEU A 25 16.12 5.54 -6.86
N ALA A 26 16.40 6.26 -5.78
CA ALA A 26 16.57 7.70 -5.77
C ALA A 26 17.65 8.11 -6.78
N PRO A 27 17.37 9.07 -7.67
CA PRO A 27 18.35 9.54 -8.64
C PRO A 27 19.53 10.19 -7.90
N THR A 28 20.74 9.67 -8.11
CA THR A 28 21.97 10.29 -7.59
C THR A 28 22.25 11.57 -8.37
N THR A 29 22.19 12.71 -7.69
CA THR A 29 22.63 14.00 -8.22
C THR A 29 24.12 13.91 -8.58
N GLY A 30 24.43 13.75 -9.87
CA GLY A 30 25.81 13.78 -10.38
C GLY A 30 26.22 12.71 -11.38
N GLN A 31 25.38 11.72 -11.70
CA GLN A 31 25.69 10.77 -12.78
C GLN A 31 25.09 11.25 -14.11
N GLY A 32 25.97 11.61 -15.05
CA GLY A 32 25.67 12.25 -16.34
C GLY A 32 24.97 11.38 -17.38
N GLU A 33 23.94 10.63 -17.00
CA GLU A 33 22.98 10.12 -17.98
C GLU A 33 21.89 11.17 -18.19
N PRO A 34 21.57 11.54 -19.44
CA PRO A 34 20.38 12.31 -19.75
C PRO A 34 19.16 11.42 -19.48
N VAL A 35 18.71 11.41 -18.23
CA VAL A 35 17.48 10.72 -17.83
C VAL A 35 16.33 11.64 -18.17
N ASP A 36 15.42 11.14 -19.01
CA ASP A 36 14.15 11.79 -19.32
C ASP A 36 13.42 12.18 -18.03
N GLU A 37 12.88 13.40 -17.96
CA GLU A 37 12.20 13.94 -16.77
C GLU A 37 11.09 12.99 -16.30
N TYR A 38 10.38 12.36 -17.25
CA TYR A 38 9.36 11.35 -16.96
C TYR A 38 9.92 10.12 -16.25
N ALA A 39 11.10 9.63 -16.66
CA ALA A 39 11.73 8.47 -16.03
C ALA A 39 12.19 8.80 -14.60
N GLN A 40 12.59 10.04 -14.33
CA GLN A 40 12.97 10.50 -13.00
C GLN A 40 11.78 10.56 -12.05
N VAL A 41 10.66 11.11 -12.51
CA VAL A 41 9.39 11.14 -11.76
C VAL A 41 8.91 9.70 -11.47
N LEU A 42 8.95 8.81 -12.47
CA LEU A 42 8.48 7.44 -12.31
C LEU A 42 9.28 6.66 -11.26
N ARG A 43 10.59 6.86 -11.17
CA ARG A 43 11.47 6.16 -10.20
C ARG A 43 11.20 6.52 -8.74
N VAL A 44 10.62 7.70 -8.48
CA VAL A 44 10.30 8.16 -7.12
C VAL A 44 8.85 7.87 -6.79
N HIS A 45 7.92 8.25 -7.67
CA HIS A 45 6.49 8.24 -7.36
C HIS A 45 5.84 6.85 -7.49
N LEU A 46 6.26 6.06 -8.49
CA LEU A 46 5.63 4.76 -8.75
C LEU A 46 5.90 3.74 -7.63
N PRO A 47 7.13 3.60 -7.09
CA PRO A 47 7.36 2.72 -5.94
C PRO A 47 6.54 3.14 -4.72
N TRP A 48 6.53 4.44 -4.38
CA TRP A 48 5.78 4.93 -3.22
C TRP A 48 4.29 4.61 -3.32
N LEU A 49 3.67 4.92 -4.47
CA LEU A 49 2.26 4.66 -4.72
C LEU A 49 1.95 3.16 -4.65
N LEU A 50 2.80 2.32 -5.26
CA LEU A 50 2.64 0.86 -5.20
C LEU A 50 2.69 0.34 -3.76
N PHE A 51 3.64 0.81 -2.95
CA PHE A 51 3.73 0.41 -1.55
C PHE A 51 2.55 0.91 -0.72
N CYS A 52 2.03 2.12 -0.98
CA CYS A 52 0.82 2.61 -0.33
C CYS A 52 -0.40 1.72 -0.63
N VAL A 53 -0.53 1.26 -1.87
CA VAL A 53 -1.56 0.26 -2.25
C VAL A 53 -1.36 -1.03 -1.48
N LEU A 54 -0.14 -1.59 -1.45
CA LEU A 54 0.15 -2.84 -0.76
C LEU A 54 -0.11 -2.75 0.75
N MET A 55 0.29 -1.64 1.39
CA MET A 55 0.01 -1.38 2.80
C MET A 55 -1.48 -1.39 3.08
N ALA A 56 -2.28 -0.73 2.24
CA ALA A 56 -3.73 -0.67 2.42
C ALA A 56 -4.43 -2.00 2.10
N VAL A 57 -3.94 -2.77 1.12
CA VAL A 57 -4.41 -4.14 0.87
C VAL A 57 -4.16 -5.03 2.07
N ALA A 58 -2.94 -4.99 2.62
CA ALA A 58 -2.54 -5.76 3.80
C ALA A 58 -3.37 -5.34 5.02
N ALA A 59 -3.47 -4.04 5.30
CA ALA A 59 -4.30 -3.57 6.40
C ALA A 59 -5.77 -4.01 6.22
N GLY A 60 -6.34 -3.78 5.03
CA GLY A 60 -7.72 -4.14 4.71
C GLY A 60 -8.04 -5.63 4.83
N SER A 61 -7.07 -6.51 4.56
CA SER A 61 -7.26 -7.96 4.71
C SER A 61 -7.31 -8.39 6.17
N TYR A 62 -6.49 -7.80 7.05
CA TYR A 62 -6.49 -8.10 8.48
C TYR A 62 -7.72 -7.58 9.23
N VAL A 63 -8.25 -6.40 8.85
CA VAL A 63 -9.47 -5.85 9.48
C VAL A 63 -10.77 -6.22 8.78
N ARG A 64 -10.71 -7.14 7.80
CA ARG A 64 -11.83 -7.50 6.91
C ARG A 64 -13.11 -7.87 7.67
N GLU A 65 -12.99 -8.66 8.73
CA GLU A 65 -14.13 -9.24 9.44
C GLU A 65 -14.72 -8.34 10.53
N TRP A 66 -13.96 -7.35 11.01
CA TRP A 66 -14.32 -6.58 12.20
C TRP A 66 -14.63 -5.10 11.91
N ALA A 67 -14.13 -4.55 10.80
CA ALA A 67 -14.25 -3.11 10.53
C ALA A 67 -15.15 -2.78 9.33
N ASN A 68 -16.07 -1.85 9.56
CA ASN A 68 -16.81 -1.12 8.52
C ASN A 68 -15.84 -0.27 7.67
N GLY A 69 -16.32 0.28 6.55
CA GLY A 69 -15.49 1.04 5.60
C GLY A 69 -14.59 2.10 6.26
N LEU A 70 -15.15 2.91 7.17
CA LEU A 70 -14.41 3.93 7.93
C LEU A 70 -13.32 3.32 8.82
N GLY A 71 -13.59 2.22 9.51
CA GLY A 71 -12.59 1.56 10.37
C GLY A 71 -11.41 0.99 9.59
N ARG A 72 -11.63 0.56 8.34
CA ARG A 72 -10.56 0.10 7.45
C ARG A 72 -9.67 1.26 6.98
N VAL A 73 -10.27 2.42 6.71
CA VAL A 73 -9.51 3.64 6.38
C VAL A 73 -8.64 4.06 7.56
N VAL A 74 -9.20 4.13 8.77
CA VAL A 74 -8.45 4.50 9.98
C VAL A 74 -7.32 3.52 10.28
N ALA A 75 -7.48 2.23 9.96
CA ALA A 75 -6.41 1.25 10.12
C ALA A 75 -5.29 1.38 9.07
N ALA A 76 -5.64 1.73 7.83
CA ALA A 76 -4.71 1.74 6.69
C ALA A 76 -3.98 3.08 6.51
N LEU A 77 -4.61 4.21 6.83
CA LEU A 77 -4.12 5.56 6.56
C LEU A 77 -2.90 6.00 7.40
N PRO A 78 -2.76 5.65 8.69
CA PRO A 78 -1.67 6.16 9.52
C PRO A 78 -0.29 5.77 9.00
N VAL A 79 -0.13 4.57 8.45
CA VAL A 79 1.20 4.05 8.08
C VAL A 79 1.79 4.76 6.85
N PRO A 80 1.06 4.91 5.73
CA PRO A 80 1.51 5.73 4.60
C PRO A 80 1.80 7.18 5.00
N VAL A 81 0.93 7.79 5.83
CA VAL A 81 1.10 9.18 6.29
C VAL A 81 2.38 9.33 7.10
N LEU A 82 2.61 8.46 8.10
CA LEU A 82 3.84 8.45 8.87
C LEU A 82 5.07 8.18 7.99
N GLY A 83 4.94 7.30 7.02
CA GLY A 83 6.00 7.02 6.05
C GLY A 83 6.39 8.24 5.22
N SER A 84 5.44 9.10 4.83
CA SER A 84 5.74 10.37 4.15
C SER A 84 6.58 11.31 5.02
N PHE A 85 6.28 11.42 6.32
CA PHE A 85 7.08 12.23 7.24
C PHE A 85 8.48 11.64 7.45
N VAL A 86 8.59 10.31 7.55
CA VAL A 86 9.88 9.64 7.67
C VAL A 86 10.72 9.83 6.40
N ALA A 87 10.12 9.72 5.21
CA ALA A 87 10.80 9.97 3.94
C ALA A 87 11.41 11.39 3.86
N ALA A 88 10.64 12.41 4.28
CA ALA A 88 11.14 13.78 4.37
C ALA A 88 12.27 13.92 5.41
N SER A 89 12.18 13.25 6.57
CA SER A 89 13.26 13.30 7.56
C SER A 89 14.55 12.61 7.12
N LEU A 90 14.47 11.69 6.16
CA LEU A 90 15.61 10.93 5.63
C LEU A 90 16.31 11.63 4.45
N GLY A 91 15.84 12.80 4.02
CA GLY A 91 16.43 13.54 2.90
C GLY A 91 16.24 12.82 1.55
N ILE A 92 15.12 12.10 1.38
CA ILE A 92 14.85 11.41 0.11
C ILE A 92 14.56 12.49 -0.95
N PRO A 93 15.23 12.47 -2.12
CA PRO A 93 15.04 13.48 -3.15
C PRO A 93 13.56 13.65 -3.51
N PHE A 94 13.14 14.89 -3.75
CA PHE A 94 11.75 15.33 -3.95
C PHE A 94 10.88 15.37 -2.69
N SER A 95 11.15 14.58 -1.64
CA SER A 95 10.37 14.62 -0.37
C SER A 95 10.72 15.80 0.54
N ASP A 96 11.85 16.48 0.31
CA ASP A 96 12.33 17.61 1.13
C ASP A 96 11.64 18.95 0.83
N THR A 97 10.86 19.01 -0.26
CA THR A 97 10.12 20.22 -0.64
C THR A 97 8.67 20.17 -0.17
N ALA A 98 8.09 21.33 0.17
CA ALA A 98 6.67 21.39 0.59
C ALA A 98 5.72 20.79 -0.46
N VAL A 99 6.00 21.02 -1.75
CA VAL A 99 5.24 20.45 -2.87
C VAL A 99 5.37 18.92 -2.90
N GLY A 100 6.57 18.40 -2.70
CA GLY A 100 6.84 16.96 -2.67
C GLY A 100 6.18 16.22 -1.51
N VAL A 101 6.11 16.85 -0.33
CA VAL A 101 5.36 16.32 0.83
C VAL A 101 3.88 16.23 0.50
N VAL A 102 3.29 17.28 -0.06
CA VAL A 102 1.87 17.28 -0.45
C VAL A 102 1.61 16.19 -1.50
N LEU A 103 2.49 16.03 -2.48
CA LEU A 103 2.37 15.00 -3.50
C LEU A 103 2.43 13.59 -2.89
N HIS A 104 3.37 13.33 -1.97
CA HIS A 104 3.45 12.07 -1.25
C HIS A 104 2.19 11.77 -0.43
N LEU A 105 1.56 12.79 0.17
CA LEU A 105 0.30 12.65 0.91
C LEU A 105 -0.87 12.33 -0.03
N ILE A 106 -0.93 12.97 -1.20
CA ILE A 106 -1.91 12.66 -2.23
C ILE A 106 -1.74 11.21 -2.67
N GLU A 107 -0.52 10.78 -2.99
CA GLU A 107 -0.20 9.41 -3.40
C GLU A 107 -0.52 8.39 -2.31
N ALA A 108 -0.22 8.72 -1.05
CA ALA A 108 -0.60 7.91 0.09
C ALA A 108 -2.12 7.74 0.18
N SER A 109 -2.88 8.82 0.04
CA SER A 109 -4.34 8.76 0.07
C SER A 109 -4.91 7.95 -1.10
N LEU A 110 -4.36 8.13 -2.30
CA LEU A 110 -4.80 7.47 -3.53
C LEU A 110 -4.47 5.97 -3.46
N GLY A 111 -3.26 5.63 -3.01
CA GLY A 111 -2.84 4.26 -2.74
C GLY A 111 -3.72 3.57 -1.70
N VAL A 112 -4.10 4.28 -0.63
CA VAL A 112 -5.03 3.74 0.38
C VAL A 112 -6.40 3.44 -0.20
N VAL A 113 -6.98 4.37 -0.96
CA VAL A 113 -8.28 4.17 -1.62
C VAL A 113 -8.24 2.97 -2.58
N LEU A 114 -7.22 2.91 -3.45
CA LEU A 114 -7.04 1.82 -4.40
C LEU A 114 -6.80 0.48 -3.69
N GLY A 115 -5.96 0.45 -2.66
CA GLY A 115 -5.64 -0.78 -1.93
C GLY A 115 -6.84 -1.32 -1.15
N LEU A 116 -7.65 -0.45 -0.55
CA LEU A 116 -8.90 -0.86 0.10
C LEU A 116 -9.94 -1.36 -0.92
N ALA A 117 -10.04 -0.72 -2.09
CA ALA A 117 -10.90 -1.20 -3.17
C ALA A 117 -10.46 -2.59 -3.66
N LEU A 118 -9.16 -2.80 -3.86
CA LEU A 118 -8.60 -4.09 -4.26
C LEU A 118 -8.80 -5.17 -3.19
N SER A 119 -8.60 -4.83 -1.92
CA SER A 119 -8.85 -5.74 -0.80
C SER A 119 -10.31 -6.20 -0.78
N LYS A 120 -11.25 -5.27 -1.04
CA LYS A 120 -12.68 -5.58 -1.14
C LYS A 120 -12.97 -6.51 -2.32
N THR A 121 -12.45 -6.23 -3.52
CA THR A 121 -12.71 -7.06 -4.71
C THR A 121 -12.13 -8.47 -4.56
N LEU A 122 -10.90 -8.60 -4.01
CA LEU A 122 -10.29 -9.88 -3.69
C LEU A 122 -11.13 -10.68 -2.69
N SER A 123 -11.65 -10.02 -1.65
CA SER A 123 -12.49 -10.69 -0.66
C SER A 123 -13.79 -11.24 -1.26
N GLN A 124 -14.41 -10.51 -2.18
CA GLN A 124 -15.62 -10.94 -2.87
C GLN A 124 -15.35 -12.13 -3.79
N ARG A 125 -14.22 -12.12 -4.51
CA ARG A 125 -13.83 -13.23 -5.37
C ARG A 125 -13.56 -14.52 -4.58
N TRP A 126 -12.84 -14.44 -3.47
CA TRP A 126 -12.59 -15.61 -2.63
C TRP A 126 -13.86 -16.19 -2.00
N ALA A 127 -14.82 -15.33 -1.62
CA ALA A 127 -16.11 -15.78 -1.12
C ALA A 127 -16.90 -16.54 -2.21
N ALA A 128 -16.90 -16.06 -3.45
CA ALA A 128 -17.54 -16.74 -4.57
C ALA A 128 -16.90 -18.12 -4.85
N GLU A 129 -15.56 -18.19 -4.84
CA GLU A 129 -14.82 -19.43 -5.11
C GLU A 129 -15.05 -20.51 -4.03
N THR A 130 -15.13 -20.11 -2.76
CA THR A 130 -15.42 -21.04 -1.66
C THR A 130 -16.83 -21.64 -1.75
N VAL A 131 -17.83 -20.87 -2.17
CA VAL A 131 -19.20 -21.37 -2.39
C VAL A 131 -19.21 -22.46 -3.47
N THR A 132 -18.61 -22.19 -4.64
CA THR A 132 -18.57 -23.16 -5.74
C THR A 132 -17.83 -24.45 -5.40
N THR A 133 -16.81 -24.37 -4.53
CA THR A 133 -16.04 -25.54 -4.08
C THR A 133 -16.84 -26.38 -3.10
N ARG A 134 -17.57 -25.75 -2.17
CA ARG A 134 -18.44 -26.44 -1.20
C ARG A 134 -19.58 -27.18 -1.89
N GLU A 135 -20.23 -26.54 -2.87
CA GLU A 135 -21.29 -27.17 -3.67
C GLU A 135 -20.77 -28.39 -4.42
N ARG A 136 -19.61 -28.29 -5.09
CA ARG A 136 -18.98 -29.44 -5.76
C ARG A 136 -18.63 -30.58 -4.81
N GLY A 137 -18.19 -30.28 -3.58
CA GLY A 137 -17.92 -31.28 -2.55
C GLY A 137 -19.19 -32.02 -2.08
N THR A 138 -20.32 -31.32 -1.97
CA THR A 138 -21.60 -31.93 -1.62
C THR A 138 -22.16 -32.82 -2.72
N TRP A 139 -22.01 -32.45 -3.99
CA TRP A 139 -22.41 -33.29 -5.13
C TRP A 139 -21.62 -34.60 -5.21
N ARG A 140 -20.36 -34.58 -4.79
CA ARG A 140 -19.46 -35.75 -4.83
C ARG A 140 -19.70 -36.76 -3.70
N LYS A 141 -20.31 -36.34 -2.59
CA LYS A 141 -20.65 -37.22 -1.45
C LYS A 141 -21.98 -37.96 -1.60
N ASN A 142 -22.83 -37.52 -2.53
CA ASN A 142 -24.17 -38.08 -2.77
C ASN A 142 -24.22 -39.05 -3.97
N ARG A 143 -23.07 -39.49 -4.48
CA ARG A 143 -22.92 -40.58 -5.44
C ARG A 143 -22.10 -41.69 -4.80
#